data_AF-A0A652ZUC6-F1
#
_entry.id   AF-A0A652ZUC6-F1
#
_cell.length_a   1.000
_cell.length_b   1.000
_cell.length_c   1.000
_cell.angle_alpha   90.00
_cell.angle_beta   90.00
_cell.angle_gamma   90.00
#
_symmetry.space_group_name_H-M   'P 1'
#
loop_
_entity.id
_entity.type
_entity.pdbx_description
1 polymer ?
#
loop_
_entity_poly.entity_id
_entity_poly.type
_entity_poly.pdbx_seq_one_letter_code
_entity_poly.pdbx_strand_id
1 'polypeptide(L)'
;MVKKDDPILVSPTATIKEALKQLDLSARRALLVADADGVFRGVLTDGDIRRAILSGKNLDEGIDEVYNKSPKALYEEEYDDETAKRLFLHHHFDLIPILARNRTIARYVSWSEFFSGNAAEGEKAEEPSLEYPLVIMAGGKGTRMAPFTKVLPKPLIPIGDKTILETIIDEFRKYGIRTYFFTLNFRGEMIRAYFDGISRDYTIEYLWEKEFLGTAGSLKLLAPKVPERFFVSNCDIIVKADYRDVAAFHERSGAWITIVSSIQHTQMPYGVVSFGNGGRVTDIKEKPEFSLTINTGVYLLDGRCVEYIPEGKPFHMTDLIASLLEERKPVFTYPVNENDYIDIGQWKEYRDVIQSFERGIQ
;
A
#
# COMPACT_ATOMS: atom_id res chain seq x y z
N MET A 1 -23.96 20.41 2.59
CA MET A 1 -24.61 19.70 1.47
C MET A 1 -23.54 19.14 0.56
N VAL A 2 -23.42 17.81 0.56
CA VAL A 2 -22.63 17.10 -0.47
C VAL A 2 -23.27 17.43 -1.82
N LYS A 3 -22.48 17.98 -2.76
CA LYS A 3 -22.99 18.25 -4.10
C LYS A 3 -23.15 16.93 -4.86
N LYS A 4 -24.06 16.87 -5.83
CA LYS A 4 -24.30 15.64 -6.61
C LYS A 4 -23.04 15.12 -7.33
N ASP A 5 -22.10 16.03 -7.63
CA ASP A 5 -20.82 15.73 -8.30
C ASP A 5 -19.63 15.65 -7.32
N ASP A 6 -19.89 15.52 -6.01
CA ASP A 6 -18.82 15.37 -5.03
C ASP A 6 -18.10 14.03 -5.26
N PRO A 7 -16.75 14.00 -5.36
CA PRO A 7 -15.99 12.78 -5.61
C PRO A 7 -16.20 11.72 -4.53
N ILE A 8 -16.81 12.03 -3.37
CA ILE A 8 -17.13 11.03 -2.36
C ILE A 8 -18.35 10.14 -2.68
N LEU A 9 -19.19 10.52 -3.65
CA LEU A 9 -20.46 9.83 -3.94
C LEU A 9 -20.35 8.82 -5.08
N VAL A 10 -20.66 7.55 -4.82
CA VAL A 10 -20.65 6.50 -5.86
C VAL A 10 -22.03 5.89 -6.07
N SER A 11 -22.39 5.60 -7.32
CA SER A 11 -23.64 4.91 -7.66
C SER A 11 -23.57 3.44 -7.22
N PRO A 12 -24.64 2.83 -6.68
CA PRO A 12 -24.68 1.39 -6.40
C PRO A 12 -24.54 0.54 -7.67
N THR A 13 -24.77 1.10 -8.85
CA THR A 13 -24.57 0.43 -10.15
C THR A 13 -23.18 0.63 -10.73
N ALA A 14 -22.30 1.39 -10.06
CA ALA A 14 -20.93 1.58 -10.51
C ALA A 14 -20.17 0.24 -10.48
N THR A 15 -19.17 0.14 -11.33
CA THR A 15 -18.24 -0.98 -11.34
C THR A 15 -17.20 -0.84 -10.22
N ILE A 16 -16.57 -1.94 -9.81
CA ILE A 16 -15.45 -1.92 -8.87
C ILE A 16 -14.33 -1.00 -9.39
N LYS A 17 -14.06 -1.03 -10.71
CA LYS A 17 -13.09 -0.17 -11.38
C LYS A 17 -13.41 1.32 -11.20
N GLU A 18 -14.66 1.72 -11.39
CA GLU A 18 -15.08 3.11 -11.20
C GLU A 18 -14.95 3.55 -9.74
N ALA A 19 -15.34 2.68 -8.81
CA ALA A 19 -15.21 2.95 -7.38
C ALA A 19 -13.75 3.10 -6.93
N LEU A 20 -12.82 2.26 -7.42
CA LEU A 20 -11.39 2.37 -7.14
C LEU A 20 -10.82 3.73 -7.55
N LYS A 21 -11.08 4.14 -8.79
CA LYS A 21 -10.64 5.46 -9.26
C LYS A 21 -11.20 6.59 -8.43
N GLN A 22 -12.44 6.43 -7.98
CA GLN A 22 -13.11 7.45 -7.21
C GLN A 22 -12.54 7.55 -5.78
N LEU A 23 -12.17 6.43 -5.15
CA LEU A 23 -11.38 6.40 -3.93
C LEU A 23 -10.04 7.13 -4.13
N ASP A 24 -9.33 6.82 -5.23
CA ASP A 24 -8.07 7.46 -5.58
C ASP A 24 -8.20 8.98 -5.77
N LEU A 25 -9.22 9.44 -6.51
CA LEU A 25 -9.46 10.87 -6.75
C LEU A 25 -9.87 11.62 -5.48
N SER A 26 -10.63 10.96 -4.61
CA SER A 26 -11.10 11.57 -3.36
C SER A 26 -10.01 11.70 -2.29
N ALA A 27 -8.88 11.00 -2.46
CA ALA A 27 -7.81 10.82 -1.47
C ALA A 27 -8.34 10.36 -0.10
N ARG A 28 -9.44 9.60 -0.09
CA ARG A 28 -10.15 9.12 1.11
C ARG A 28 -10.28 7.61 1.05
N ARG A 29 -10.37 6.98 2.22
CA ARG A 29 -10.50 5.53 2.40
C ARG A 29 -11.92 4.97 2.25
N ALA A 30 -12.89 5.84 2.01
CA ALA A 30 -14.30 5.49 1.96
C ALA A 30 -15.11 6.38 1.00
N LEU A 31 -16.07 5.77 0.31
CA LEU A 31 -17.09 6.40 -0.52
C LEU A 31 -18.48 6.20 0.08
N LEU A 32 -19.35 7.17 -0.16
CA LEU A 32 -20.76 7.13 0.18
C LEU A 32 -21.55 6.61 -1.01
N VAL A 33 -22.23 5.49 -0.83
CA VAL A 33 -23.07 4.90 -1.88
C VAL A 33 -24.44 5.53 -1.84
N ALA A 34 -24.85 6.17 -2.95
CA ALA A 34 -26.16 6.82 -3.08
C ALA A 34 -26.79 6.52 -4.44
N ASP A 35 -28.12 6.41 -4.46
CA ASP A 35 -28.85 6.26 -5.72
C ASP A 35 -29.03 7.60 -6.48
N ALA A 36 -29.73 7.55 -7.62
CA ALA A 36 -29.94 8.72 -8.48
C ALA A 36 -30.71 9.87 -7.80
N ASP A 37 -31.50 9.55 -6.77
CA ASP A 37 -32.28 10.49 -5.95
C ASP A 37 -31.49 11.02 -4.75
N GLY A 38 -30.23 10.56 -4.58
CA GLY A 38 -29.35 10.96 -3.49
C GLY A 38 -29.64 10.24 -2.17
N VAL A 39 -30.44 9.18 -2.19
CA VAL A 39 -30.76 8.37 -1.00
C VAL A 39 -29.57 7.50 -0.66
N PHE A 40 -29.16 7.57 0.60
CA PHE A 40 -28.03 6.81 1.13
C PHE A 40 -28.31 5.30 1.16
N ARG A 41 -27.43 4.53 0.52
CA ARG A 41 -27.48 3.07 0.43
C ARG A 41 -26.41 2.38 1.27
N GLY A 42 -25.27 3.00 1.49
CA GLY A 42 -24.20 2.42 2.31
C GLY A 42 -22.87 3.13 2.20
N VAL A 43 -21.84 2.50 2.78
CA VAL A 43 -20.44 2.97 2.70
C VAL A 43 -19.61 1.89 2.03
N LEU A 44 -18.79 2.29 1.06
CA LEU A 44 -17.81 1.43 0.40
C LEU A 44 -16.41 1.86 0.84
N THR A 45 -15.60 0.92 1.31
CA THR A 45 -14.20 1.19 1.72
C THR A 45 -13.20 0.47 0.83
N ASP A 46 -11.93 0.87 0.90
CA ASP A 46 -10.81 0.14 0.25
C ASP A 46 -10.78 -1.33 0.67
N GLY A 47 -11.07 -1.61 1.94
CA GLY A 47 -11.12 -2.97 2.47
C GLY A 47 -12.25 -3.81 1.84
N ASP A 48 -13.40 -3.22 1.55
CA ASP A 48 -14.52 -3.90 0.89
C ASP A 48 -14.15 -4.28 -0.54
N ILE A 49 -13.58 -3.34 -1.30
CA ILE A 49 -13.14 -3.58 -2.67
C ILE A 49 -12.04 -4.65 -2.69
N ARG A 50 -11.04 -4.53 -1.81
CA ARG A 50 -9.95 -5.50 -1.70
C ARG A 50 -10.49 -6.91 -1.44
N ARG A 51 -11.42 -7.07 -0.49
CA ARG A 51 -12.07 -8.37 -0.21
C ARG A 51 -12.81 -8.92 -1.43
N ALA A 52 -13.54 -8.07 -2.16
CA ALA A 52 -14.21 -8.47 -3.39
C ALA A 52 -13.23 -8.99 -4.45
N ILE A 53 -12.14 -8.27 -4.70
CA ILE A 53 -11.11 -8.67 -5.67
C ILE A 53 -10.45 -9.99 -5.25
N LEU A 54 -10.09 -10.13 -3.97
CA LEU A 54 -9.49 -11.36 -3.44
C LEU A 54 -10.45 -12.55 -3.47
N SER A 55 -11.77 -12.32 -3.46
CA SER A 55 -12.78 -13.38 -3.62
C SER A 55 -13.01 -13.80 -5.08
N GLY A 56 -12.36 -13.13 -6.04
CA GLY A 56 -12.42 -13.46 -7.46
C GLY A 56 -13.37 -12.59 -8.29
N LYS A 57 -13.96 -11.52 -7.72
CA LYS A 57 -14.77 -10.56 -8.50
C LYS A 57 -13.87 -9.79 -9.47
N ASN A 58 -14.33 -9.62 -10.70
CA ASN A 58 -13.67 -8.81 -11.73
C ASN A 58 -13.93 -7.32 -11.49
N LEU A 59 -12.97 -6.47 -11.88
CA LEU A 59 -13.07 -5.01 -11.78
C LEU A 59 -14.25 -4.42 -12.56
N ASP A 60 -14.73 -5.11 -13.60
CA ASP A 60 -15.91 -4.69 -14.38
C ASP A 60 -17.25 -5.09 -13.73
N GLU A 61 -17.24 -5.85 -12.62
CA GLU A 61 -18.46 -6.19 -11.88
C GLU A 61 -18.98 -5.02 -11.04
N GLY A 62 -20.30 -4.99 -10.80
CA GLY A 62 -20.96 -3.95 -10.02
C GLY A 62 -20.68 -4.01 -8.52
N ILE A 63 -20.71 -2.86 -7.85
CA ILE A 63 -20.43 -2.74 -6.41
C ILE A 63 -21.61 -3.11 -5.49
N ASP A 64 -22.80 -3.46 -6.01
CA ASP A 64 -23.99 -3.64 -5.17
C ASP A 64 -23.85 -4.68 -4.06
N GLU A 65 -23.03 -5.71 -4.28
CA GLU A 65 -22.76 -6.75 -3.27
C GLU A 65 -21.47 -6.51 -2.48
N VAL A 66 -20.77 -5.40 -2.75
CA VAL A 66 -19.42 -5.12 -2.22
C VAL A 66 -19.49 -4.19 -1.02
N TYR A 67 -20.30 -3.13 -1.07
CA TYR A 67 -20.33 -2.12 -0.02
C TYR A 67 -21.13 -2.56 1.23
N ASN A 68 -20.81 -1.96 2.38
CA ASN A 68 -21.58 -2.16 3.61
C ASN A 68 -22.94 -1.45 3.51
N LYS A 69 -24.02 -2.24 3.41
CA LYS A 69 -25.43 -1.76 3.33
C LYS A 69 -26.00 -1.30 4.67
N SER A 70 -25.31 -1.55 5.78
CA SER A 70 -25.73 -1.16 7.14
C SER A 70 -24.58 -0.51 7.93
N PRO A 71 -23.97 0.56 7.39
CA PRO A 71 -22.94 1.29 8.11
C PRO A 71 -23.58 2.12 9.22
N LYS A 72 -22.78 2.52 10.20
CA LYS A 72 -23.21 3.49 11.20
C LYS A 72 -23.33 4.87 10.52
N ALA A 73 -24.51 5.48 10.62
CA ALA A 73 -24.78 6.84 10.15
C ALA A 73 -25.57 7.59 11.24
N LEU A 74 -25.54 8.92 11.18
CA LEU A 74 -26.30 9.80 12.08
C LEU A 74 -27.34 10.56 11.27
N TYR A 75 -28.51 10.82 11.84
CA TYR A 75 -29.44 11.80 11.28
C TYR A 75 -29.06 13.22 11.72
N GLU A 76 -29.44 14.25 10.95
CA GLU A 76 -29.15 15.66 11.30
C GLU A 76 -29.66 16.06 12.68
N GLU A 77 -30.73 15.43 13.16
CA GLU A 77 -31.33 15.66 14.48
C GLU A 77 -30.56 14.98 15.62
N GLU A 78 -29.81 13.93 15.31
CA GLU A 78 -28.98 13.17 16.25
C GLU A 78 -27.53 13.64 16.24
N TYR A 79 -27.16 14.48 15.28
CA TYR A 79 -25.80 14.92 15.10
C TYR A 79 -25.44 16.05 16.07
N ASP A 80 -24.39 15.81 16.83
CA ASP A 80 -23.55 16.81 17.46
C ASP A 80 -22.08 16.34 17.42
N ASP A 81 -21.14 17.27 17.62
CA ASP A 81 -19.71 16.97 17.51
C ASP A 81 -19.23 15.97 18.59
N GLU A 82 -19.85 15.94 19.77
CA GLU A 82 -19.49 15.04 20.87
C GLU A 82 -19.93 13.60 20.58
N THR A 83 -21.15 13.45 20.04
CA THR A 83 -21.71 12.19 19.56
C THR A 83 -20.88 11.63 18.41
N ALA A 84 -20.48 12.47 17.45
CA ALA A 84 -19.59 12.07 16.36
C ALA A 84 -18.21 11.63 16.87
N LYS A 85 -17.57 12.42 17.76
CA LYS A 85 -16.29 12.04 18.39
C LYS A 85 -16.37 10.72 19.13
N ARG A 86 -17.42 10.51 19.93
CA ARG A 86 -17.62 9.26 20.67
C ARG A 86 -17.77 8.07 19.72
N LEU A 87 -18.51 8.23 18.62
CA LEU A 87 -18.63 7.17 17.61
C LEU A 87 -17.29 6.85 16.96
N PHE A 88 -16.48 7.86 16.64
CA PHE A 88 -15.12 7.66 16.15
C PHE A 88 -14.24 6.93 17.19
N LEU A 89 -14.23 7.33 18.45
CA LEU A 89 -13.39 6.70 19.48
C LEU A 89 -13.76 5.24 19.76
N HIS A 90 -15.05 4.88 19.67
CA HIS A 90 -15.52 3.51 19.91
C HIS A 90 -15.54 2.62 18.66
N HIS A 91 -15.37 3.19 17.47
CA HIS A 91 -15.45 2.45 16.22
C HIS A 91 -14.41 2.91 15.19
N HIS A 92 -13.75 1.97 14.51
CA HIS A 92 -12.72 2.23 13.50
C HIS A 92 -13.32 2.71 12.16
N PHE A 93 -14.06 3.81 12.15
CA PHE A 93 -14.59 4.44 10.93
C PHE A 93 -13.73 5.65 10.55
N ASP A 94 -13.39 5.78 9.27
CA ASP A 94 -12.73 7.00 8.76
C ASP A 94 -13.73 8.14 8.52
N LEU A 95 -15.02 7.80 8.36
CA LEU A 95 -16.08 8.72 8.00
C LEU A 95 -17.44 8.29 8.59
N ILE A 96 -18.24 9.27 8.99
CA ILE A 96 -19.64 9.09 9.40
C ILE A 96 -20.56 9.90 8.46
N PRO A 97 -21.48 9.25 7.74
CA PRO A 97 -22.50 9.93 6.95
C PRO A 97 -23.54 10.60 7.85
N ILE A 98 -23.93 11.83 7.51
CA ILE A 98 -25.01 12.59 8.17
C ILE A 98 -26.20 12.70 7.21
N LEU A 99 -27.34 12.15 7.62
CA LEU A 99 -28.52 11.97 6.80
C LEU A 99 -29.65 12.94 7.18
N ALA A 100 -30.36 13.44 6.18
CA ALA A 100 -31.63 14.11 6.39
C ALA A 100 -32.74 13.10 6.71
N ARG A 101 -33.92 13.57 7.15
CA ARG A 101 -35.09 12.72 7.52
C ARG A 101 -35.51 11.74 6.42
N ASN A 102 -35.38 12.14 5.15
CA ASN A 102 -35.69 11.32 3.97
C ASN A 102 -34.55 10.36 3.57
N ARG A 103 -33.53 10.18 4.42
CA ARG A 103 -32.30 9.39 4.18
C ARG A 103 -31.41 9.89 3.04
N THR A 104 -31.60 11.11 2.55
CA THR A 104 -30.61 11.71 1.63
C THR A 104 -29.38 12.18 2.40
N ILE A 105 -28.22 12.12 1.76
CA ILE A 105 -26.94 12.52 2.37
C ILE A 105 -26.90 14.05 2.49
N ALA A 106 -27.00 14.58 3.71
CA ALA A 106 -26.92 16.01 3.96
C ALA A 106 -25.45 16.49 4.02
N ARG A 107 -24.61 15.74 4.73
CA ARG A 107 -23.16 15.92 4.82
C ARG A 107 -22.49 14.64 5.30
N TYR A 108 -21.19 14.69 5.51
CA TYR A 108 -20.44 13.69 6.24
C TYR A 108 -19.48 14.42 7.18
N VAL A 109 -18.96 13.69 8.16
CA VAL A 109 -17.84 14.13 8.97
C VAL A 109 -16.74 13.08 8.91
N SER A 110 -15.49 13.52 8.92
CA SER A 110 -14.32 12.64 8.85
C SER A 110 -13.53 12.65 10.15
N TRP A 111 -12.76 11.59 10.38
CA TRP A 111 -11.88 11.51 11.56
C TRP A 111 -10.93 12.71 11.64
N SER A 112 -10.33 13.13 10.52
CA SER A 112 -9.37 14.22 10.46
C SER A 112 -9.96 15.59 10.83
N GLU A 113 -11.27 15.81 10.64
CA GLU A 113 -11.95 17.04 11.07
C GLU A 113 -11.96 17.21 12.59
N PHE A 114 -12.01 16.11 13.35
CA PHE A 114 -12.09 16.15 14.81
C PHE A 114 -10.75 15.93 15.52
N PHE A 115 -9.83 15.20 14.88
CA PHE A 115 -8.59 14.73 15.49
C PHE A 115 -7.35 15.22 14.74
N SER A 116 -7.42 16.40 14.11
CA SER A 116 -6.26 17.03 13.46
C SER A 116 -5.25 17.56 14.50
N GLY A 117 -4.04 17.02 14.46
CA GLY A 117 -2.93 17.32 15.37
C GLY A 117 -2.36 16.05 16.03
N ASN A 118 -1.15 16.12 16.59
CA ASN A 118 -0.41 15.02 17.27
C ASN A 118 -1.17 14.32 18.43
N ALA A 119 -2.45 14.60 18.63
CA ALA A 119 -3.34 13.92 19.58
C ALA A 119 -3.84 12.55 19.06
N ALA A 120 -3.59 12.18 17.80
CA ALA A 120 -4.02 10.90 17.22
C ALA A 120 -3.19 9.67 17.68
N GLU A 121 -2.11 9.87 18.44
CA GLU A 121 -1.27 8.77 18.96
C GLU A 121 -1.70 8.25 20.34
N GLY A 122 -2.67 8.88 21.00
CA GLY A 122 -2.99 8.59 22.42
C GLY A 122 -4.20 7.71 22.71
N GLU A 123 -5.11 7.47 21.75
CA GLU A 123 -6.42 6.85 22.05
C GLU A 123 -6.88 5.76 21.05
N LYS A 124 -5.99 5.26 20.18
CA LYS A 124 -6.23 3.92 19.61
C LYS A 124 -5.78 2.91 20.66
N ALA A 125 -6.68 2.03 21.08
CA ALA A 125 -6.34 0.89 21.94
C ALA A 125 -5.03 0.27 21.45
N GLU A 126 -4.13 -0.11 22.37
CA GLU A 126 -2.82 -0.72 22.06
C GLU A 126 -3.02 -1.96 21.18
N GLU A 127 -3.06 -1.76 19.87
CA GLU A 127 -3.20 -2.85 18.91
C GLU A 127 -1.89 -3.64 18.93
N PRO A 128 -1.97 -4.98 19.00
CA PRO A 128 -0.80 -5.82 19.18
C PRO A 128 0.27 -5.50 18.14
N SER A 129 1.51 -5.39 18.60
CA SER A 129 2.68 -5.16 17.76
C SER A 129 2.94 -6.37 16.89
N LEU A 130 3.22 -6.16 15.61
CA LEU A 130 3.75 -7.20 14.75
C LEU A 130 5.19 -7.50 15.17
N GLU A 131 5.45 -8.74 15.61
CA GLU A 131 6.80 -9.19 15.99
C GLU A 131 7.67 -9.57 14.79
N TYR A 132 7.20 -9.35 13.56
CA TYR A 132 7.93 -9.71 12.35
C TYR A 132 8.98 -8.64 12.01
N PRO A 133 10.26 -9.00 11.84
CA PRO A 133 11.26 -8.05 11.40
C PRO A 133 11.04 -7.64 9.95
N LEU A 134 11.63 -6.50 9.57
CA LEU A 134 11.66 -6.03 8.19
C LEU A 134 13.07 -6.11 7.63
N VAL A 135 13.23 -6.77 6.49
CA VAL A 135 14.45 -6.76 5.68
C VAL A 135 14.32 -5.71 4.59
N ILE A 136 15.21 -4.72 4.57
CA ILE A 136 15.26 -3.71 3.52
C ILE A 136 16.49 -3.90 2.65
N MET A 137 16.26 -4.03 1.34
CA MET A 137 17.31 -4.22 0.35
C MET A 137 17.95 -2.90 -0.03
N ALA A 138 18.99 -2.50 0.70
CA ALA A 138 19.64 -1.19 0.59
C ALA A 138 20.99 -1.23 -0.17
N GLY A 139 21.37 -2.37 -0.75
CA GLY A 139 22.68 -2.58 -1.39
C GLY A 139 22.81 -2.09 -2.84
N GLY A 140 21.72 -1.68 -3.50
CA GLY A 140 21.68 -1.37 -4.93
C GLY A 140 22.53 -0.14 -5.35
N LYS A 141 23.01 -0.13 -6.61
CA LYS A 141 23.82 0.98 -7.16
C LYS A 141 23.06 2.29 -7.40
N GLY A 142 21.73 2.27 -7.46
CA GLY A 142 20.91 3.48 -7.63
C GLY A 142 21.17 4.28 -8.91
N THR A 143 21.54 3.65 -10.03
CA THR A 143 22.05 4.34 -11.23
C THR A 143 21.03 5.28 -11.90
N ARG A 144 19.72 5.03 -11.74
CA ARG A 144 18.64 5.81 -12.35
C ARG A 144 18.47 7.23 -11.76
N MET A 145 19.00 7.45 -10.55
CA MET A 145 19.00 8.76 -9.87
C MET A 145 20.35 9.48 -9.96
N ALA A 146 21.20 9.10 -10.92
CA ALA A 146 22.38 9.90 -11.22
C ALA A 146 21.95 11.35 -11.58
N PRO A 147 22.70 12.38 -11.13
CA PRO A 147 23.99 12.32 -10.46
C PRO A 147 23.96 12.22 -8.92
N PHE A 148 22.81 12.34 -8.24
CA PHE A 148 22.74 12.36 -6.76
C PHE A 148 23.32 11.09 -6.13
N THR A 149 23.05 9.95 -6.77
CA THR A 149 23.57 8.65 -6.32
C THR A 149 25.09 8.48 -6.49
N LYS A 150 25.77 9.46 -7.11
CA LYS A 150 27.24 9.55 -7.08
C LYS A 150 27.78 10.13 -5.77
N VAL A 151 26.95 10.85 -5.02
CA VAL A 151 27.32 11.53 -3.77
C VAL A 151 26.74 10.77 -2.58
N LEU A 152 25.42 10.58 -2.55
CA LEU A 152 24.70 9.89 -1.47
C LEU A 152 24.10 8.57 -1.97
N PRO A 153 24.18 7.45 -1.22
CA PRO A 153 23.47 6.25 -1.58
C PRO A 153 21.97 6.53 -1.61
N LYS A 154 21.25 5.93 -2.56
CA LYS A 154 19.82 6.18 -2.77
C LYS A 154 18.96 6.11 -1.49
N PRO A 155 19.15 5.12 -0.60
CA PRO A 155 18.37 5.03 0.63
C PRO A 155 18.48 6.26 1.56
N LEU A 156 19.57 7.04 1.45
CA LEU A 156 19.82 8.25 2.25
C LEU A 156 19.41 9.54 1.54
N ILE A 157 18.78 9.48 0.37
CA ILE A 157 18.25 10.69 -0.27
C ILE A 157 17.14 11.26 0.65
N PRO A 158 17.15 12.57 0.94
CA PRO A 158 16.16 13.17 1.82
C PRO A 158 14.79 13.31 1.16
N ILE A 159 13.73 13.13 1.93
CA ILE A 159 12.34 13.46 1.65
C ILE A 159 11.85 14.32 2.82
N GLY A 160 11.81 15.64 2.61
CA GLY A 160 11.65 16.59 3.71
C GLY A 160 12.80 16.45 4.71
N ASP A 161 12.48 16.22 5.98
CA ASP A 161 13.44 16.14 7.08
C ASP A 161 14.01 14.73 7.33
N LYS A 162 13.50 13.72 6.62
CA LYS A 162 13.89 12.30 6.79
C LYS A 162 14.48 11.75 5.50
N THR A 163 15.21 10.65 5.58
CA THR A 163 15.65 9.89 4.42
C THR A 163 14.53 9.00 3.85
N ILE A 164 14.67 8.54 2.61
CA ILE A 164 13.79 7.49 2.05
C ILE A 164 13.70 6.31 3.02
N LEU A 165 14.85 5.84 3.52
CA LEU A 165 14.91 4.66 4.36
C LEU A 165 14.23 4.85 5.73
N GLU A 166 14.38 6.02 6.34
CA GLU A 166 13.60 6.39 7.55
C GLU A 166 12.11 6.42 7.27
N THR A 167 11.69 6.94 6.10
CA THR A 167 10.27 7.01 5.73
C THR A 167 9.68 5.61 5.57
N ILE A 168 10.42 4.68 4.95
CA ILE A 168 10.02 3.26 4.86
C ILE A 168 9.91 2.67 6.27
N ILE A 169 10.94 2.84 7.12
CA ILE A 169 10.94 2.34 8.49
C ILE A 169 9.69 2.84 9.25
N ASP A 170 9.39 4.12 9.16
CA ASP A 170 8.26 4.74 9.85
C ASP A 170 6.90 4.16 9.42
N GLU A 171 6.72 3.77 8.16
CA GLU A 171 5.49 3.07 7.74
C GLU A 171 5.29 1.75 8.48
N PHE A 172 6.37 0.99 8.73
CA PHE A 172 6.30 -0.27 9.48
C PHE A 172 6.29 -0.05 11.01
N ARG A 173 6.94 1.01 11.53
CA ARG A 173 6.97 1.34 12.97
C ARG A 173 5.57 1.57 13.55
N LYS A 174 4.64 2.11 12.75
CA LYS A 174 3.22 2.29 13.12
C LYS A 174 2.54 0.99 13.58
N TYR A 175 3.05 -0.16 13.14
CA TYR A 175 2.52 -1.49 13.46
C TYR A 175 3.34 -2.20 14.54
N GLY A 176 4.25 -1.49 15.21
CA GLY A 176 5.06 -2.03 16.30
C GLY A 176 6.28 -2.84 15.86
N ILE A 177 6.65 -2.81 14.58
CA ILE A 177 7.87 -3.47 14.10
C ILE A 177 9.08 -2.69 14.59
N ARG A 178 10.02 -3.39 15.25
CA ARG A 178 11.21 -2.78 15.90
C ARG A 178 12.54 -3.39 15.49
N THR A 179 12.53 -4.46 14.70
CA THR A 179 13.74 -5.15 14.26
C THR A 179 13.88 -5.04 12.77
N TYR A 180 14.99 -4.45 12.32
CA TYR A 180 15.26 -4.20 10.92
C TYR A 180 16.56 -4.87 10.50
N PHE A 181 16.57 -5.45 9.30
CA PHE A 181 17.78 -5.95 8.66
C PHE A 181 18.03 -5.14 7.40
N PHE A 182 19.22 -4.57 7.24
CA PHE A 182 19.60 -3.91 5.99
C PHE A 182 20.57 -4.80 5.23
N THR A 183 20.20 -5.18 4.01
CA THR A 183 21.17 -5.80 3.11
C THR A 183 21.96 -4.70 2.43
N LEU A 184 23.27 -4.70 2.66
CA LEU A 184 24.18 -3.64 2.26
C LEU A 184 25.24 -4.16 1.31
N ASN A 185 25.58 -3.32 0.32
CA ASN A 185 26.73 -3.52 -0.56
C ASN A 185 27.36 -2.15 -0.85
N PHE A 186 27.11 -1.59 -2.03
CA PHE A 186 27.75 -0.36 -2.49
C PHE A 186 27.40 0.82 -1.58
N ARG A 187 28.44 1.45 -1.00
CA ARG A 187 28.31 2.58 -0.06
C ARG A 187 27.49 2.27 1.20
N GLY A 188 27.34 0.99 1.55
CA GLY A 188 26.64 0.58 2.77
C GLY A 188 27.22 1.20 4.04
N GLU A 189 28.51 1.51 4.05
CA GLU A 189 29.18 2.16 5.20
C GLU A 189 28.59 3.52 5.54
N MET A 190 28.18 4.28 4.53
CA MET A 190 27.52 5.57 4.75
C MET A 190 26.12 5.40 5.34
N ILE A 191 25.39 4.36 4.91
CA ILE A 191 24.08 4.00 5.46
C ILE A 191 24.23 3.61 6.93
N ARG A 192 25.18 2.72 7.25
CA ARG A 192 25.49 2.33 8.63
C ARG A 192 25.86 3.53 9.49
N ALA A 193 26.80 4.36 9.04
CA ALA A 193 27.26 5.53 9.79
C ALA A 193 26.12 6.53 10.08
N TYR A 194 25.23 6.75 9.11
CA TYR A 194 24.05 7.60 9.31
C TYR A 194 23.13 7.03 10.39
N PHE A 195 22.72 5.76 10.22
CA PHE A 195 21.74 5.14 11.11
C PHE A 195 22.27 4.85 12.52
N ASP A 196 23.58 4.64 12.68
CA ASP A 196 24.22 4.50 13.99
C ASP A 196 24.46 5.87 14.66
N GLY A 197 24.41 6.96 13.89
CA GLY A 197 24.57 8.34 14.38
C GLY A 197 23.26 9.01 14.83
N ILE A 198 22.10 8.43 14.51
CA ILE A 198 20.79 8.96 14.90
C ILE A 198 20.25 8.25 16.15
N SER A 199 19.45 8.97 16.95
CA SER A 199 18.70 8.37 18.06
C SER A 199 17.52 7.57 17.49
N ARG A 200 17.40 6.30 17.89
CA ARG A 200 16.34 5.38 17.42
C ARG A 200 15.82 4.50 18.56
N ASP A 201 14.55 4.13 18.47
CA ASP A 201 13.84 3.24 19.41
C ASP A 201 13.60 1.83 18.81
N TYR A 202 14.43 1.48 17.82
CA TYR A 202 14.41 0.21 17.09
C TYR A 202 15.85 -0.26 16.83
N THR A 203 16.00 -1.55 16.50
CA THR A 203 17.29 -2.19 16.22
C THR A 203 17.49 -2.35 14.73
N ILE A 204 18.74 -2.18 14.28
CA ILE A 204 19.15 -2.45 12.90
C ILE A 204 20.32 -3.42 12.93
N GLU A 205 20.19 -4.53 12.19
CA GLU A 205 21.28 -5.43 11.86
C GLU A 205 21.70 -5.23 10.41
N TYR A 206 23.00 -5.15 10.16
CA TYR A 206 23.56 -4.88 8.84
C TYR A 206 24.11 -6.18 8.23
N LEU A 207 23.48 -6.64 7.16
CA LEU A 207 23.84 -7.85 6.41
C LEU A 207 24.66 -7.45 5.19
N TRP A 208 25.94 -7.82 5.16
CA TRP A 208 26.86 -7.38 4.11
C TRP A 208 26.95 -8.39 2.95
N GLU A 209 26.53 -7.96 1.77
CA GLU A 209 26.69 -8.71 0.54
C GLU A 209 28.12 -8.52 0.01
N LYS A 210 28.85 -9.61 -0.24
CA LYS A 210 30.19 -9.54 -0.85
C LYS A 210 30.14 -9.09 -2.31
N GLU A 211 29.14 -9.60 -3.03
CA GLU A 211 28.80 -9.25 -4.41
C GLU A 211 27.31 -8.90 -4.48
N PHE A 212 26.82 -8.36 -5.59
CA PHE A 212 25.39 -8.11 -5.74
C PHE A 212 24.63 -9.42 -5.87
N LEU A 213 23.88 -9.82 -4.84
CA LEU A 213 23.16 -11.10 -4.80
C LEU A 213 21.73 -11.02 -5.35
N GLY A 214 21.31 -9.87 -5.89
CA GLY A 214 19.95 -9.68 -6.36
C GLY A 214 18.97 -9.40 -5.21
N THR A 215 17.67 -9.39 -5.52
CA THR A 215 16.63 -8.97 -4.56
C THR A 215 16.17 -10.07 -3.60
N ALA A 216 16.44 -11.34 -3.92
CA ALA A 216 16.20 -12.45 -3.00
C ALA A 216 17.51 -13.03 -2.46
N GLY A 217 18.60 -13.03 -3.23
CA GLY A 217 19.85 -13.69 -2.83
C GLY A 217 20.43 -13.17 -1.51
N SER A 218 20.25 -11.89 -1.20
CA SER A 218 20.70 -11.28 0.06
C SER A 218 19.95 -11.81 1.29
N LEU A 219 18.72 -12.35 1.12
CA LEU A 219 17.97 -12.98 2.21
C LEU A 219 18.67 -14.23 2.76
N LYS A 220 19.56 -14.85 1.98
CA LYS A 220 20.39 -15.97 2.45
C LYS A 220 21.31 -15.58 3.61
N LEU A 221 21.64 -14.29 3.73
CA LEU A 221 22.48 -13.75 4.81
C LEU A 221 21.77 -13.76 6.17
N LEU A 222 20.47 -14.01 6.24
CA LEU A 222 19.73 -14.21 7.51
C LEU A 222 20.10 -15.55 8.18
N ALA A 223 20.66 -16.50 7.44
CA ALA A 223 21.09 -17.77 7.99
C ALA A 223 22.26 -17.58 8.99
N PRO A 224 22.30 -18.33 10.11
CA PRO A 224 21.42 -19.46 10.47
C PRO A 224 20.14 -19.07 11.21
N LYS A 225 19.91 -17.79 11.52
CA LYS A 225 18.78 -17.31 12.33
C LYS A 225 17.72 -16.65 11.46
N VAL A 226 17.14 -17.43 10.55
CA VAL A 226 16.04 -16.93 9.72
C VAL A 226 14.79 -16.80 10.60
N PRO A 227 14.15 -15.61 10.65
CA PRO A 227 12.89 -15.44 11.35
C PRO A 227 11.79 -16.33 10.75
N GLU A 228 10.83 -16.77 11.57
CA GLU A 228 9.71 -17.58 11.08
C GLU A 228 8.91 -16.87 9.98
N ARG A 229 8.69 -15.57 10.16
CA ARG A 229 8.10 -14.68 9.15
C ARG A 229 8.80 -13.33 9.20
N PHE A 230 8.97 -12.69 8.04
CA PHE A 230 9.56 -11.38 7.95
C PHE A 230 9.07 -10.63 6.73
N PHE A 231 8.96 -9.30 6.86
CA PHE A 231 8.69 -8.44 5.73
C PHE A 231 9.98 -8.24 4.92
N VAL A 232 9.82 -8.04 3.61
CA VAL A 232 10.90 -7.64 2.70
C VAL A 232 10.43 -6.41 1.94
N SER A 233 11.27 -5.39 1.86
CA SER A 233 11.00 -4.17 1.10
C SER A 233 12.19 -3.77 0.25
N ASN A 234 11.92 -3.29 -0.97
CA ASN A 234 12.87 -2.44 -1.69
C ASN A 234 13.15 -1.16 -0.88
N CYS A 235 14.33 -0.56 -1.06
CA CYS A 235 14.76 0.65 -0.36
C CYS A 235 14.31 1.96 -1.02
N ASP A 236 13.54 1.88 -2.09
CA ASP A 236 13.09 3.03 -2.88
C ASP A 236 11.58 3.10 -3.06
N ILE A 237 10.84 2.28 -2.33
CA ILE A 237 9.40 2.15 -2.46
C ILE A 237 8.77 2.35 -1.09
N ILE A 238 7.77 3.20 -1.04
CA ILE A 238 6.90 3.37 0.14
C ILE A 238 5.54 2.79 -0.24
N VAL A 239 5.06 1.84 0.56
CA VAL A 239 3.72 1.26 0.40
C VAL A 239 2.91 1.53 1.65
N LYS A 240 1.78 2.23 1.51
CA LYS A 240 0.85 2.51 2.59
C LYS A 240 -0.18 1.39 2.68
N ALA A 241 0.20 0.30 3.33
CA ALA A 241 -0.70 -0.82 3.61
C ALA A 241 -1.04 -0.90 5.10
N ASP A 242 -2.17 -1.53 5.41
CA ASP A 242 -2.40 -2.06 6.76
C ASP A 242 -1.61 -3.36 6.92
N TYR A 243 -0.39 -3.25 7.45
CA TYR A 243 0.50 -4.41 7.58
C TYR A 243 -0.01 -5.44 8.59
N ARG A 244 -0.94 -5.08 9.50
CA ARG A 244 -1.62 -6.07 10.36
C ARG A 244 -2.59 -6.91 9.54
N ASP A 245 -3.37 -6.30 8.66
CA ASP A 245 -4.25 -7.07 7.78
C ASP A 245 -3.47 -7.88 6.74
N VAL A 246 -2.33 -7.36 6.23
CA VAL A 246 -1.41 -8.16 5.38
C VAL A 246 -0.92 -9.40 6.13
N ALA A 247 -0.46 -9.23 7.38
CA ALA A 247 -0.03 -10.34 8.23
C ALA A 247 -1.14 -11.35 8.51
N ALA A 248 -2.34 -10.86 8.86
CA ALA A 248 -3.48 -11.71 9.13
C ALA A 248 -3.95 -12.45 7.87
N PHE A 249 -3.91 -11.81 6.71
CA PHE A 249 -4.19 -12.44 5.42
C PHE A 249 -3.17 -13.54 5.08
N HIS A 250 -1.87 -13.26 5.25
CA HIS A 250 -0.80 -14.22 5.03
C HIS A 250 -1.01 -15.49 5.89
N GLU A 251 -1.34 -15.32 7.17
CA GLU A 251 -1.60 -16.42 8.09
C GLU A 251 -2.84 -17.23 7.68
N ARG A 252 -3.97 -16.55 7.45
CA ARG A 252 -5.24 -17.21 7.07
C ARG A 252 -5.14 -17.98 5.75
N SER A 253 -4.32 -17.50 4.82
CA SER A 253 -4.13 -18.12 3.50
C SER A 253 -3.08 -19.24 3.51
N GLY A 254 -2.30 -19.40 4.59
CA GLY A 254 -1.17 -20.32 4.63
C GLY A 254 -0.09 -19.98 3.59
N ALA A 255 0.04 -18.68 3.27
CA ALA A 255 0.95 -18.20 2.25
C ALA A 255 2.41 -18.47 2.62
N TRP A 256 3.22 -18.83 1.63
CA TRP A 256 4.68 -18.77 1.73
C TRP A 256 5.17 -17.37 1.39
N ILE A 257 4.55 -16.74 0.40
CA ILE A 257 4.76 -15.33 0.05
C ILE A 257 3.42 -14.65 -0.09
N THR A 258 3.25 -13.52 0.58
CA THR A 258 2.23 -12.53 0.25
C THR A 258 2.90 -11.34 -0.43
N ILE A 259 2.59 -11.14 -1.72
CA ILE A 259 3.05 -9.99 -2.50
C ILE A 259 2.10 -8.84 -2.23
N VAL A 260 2.59 -7.77 -1.60
CA VAL A 260 1.81 -6.52 -1.55
C VAL A 260 1.85 -5.94 -2.96
N SER A 261 0.72 -5.92 -3.65
CA SER A 261 0.62 -5.45 -5.04
C SER A 261 -0.12 -4.12 -5.08
N SER A 262 0.00 -3.39 -6.19
CA SER A 262 -0.77 -2.17 -6.41
C SER A 262 -1.58 -2.29 -7.70
N ILE A 263 -2.84 -1.90 -7.65
CA ILE A 263 -3.69 -1.79 -8.84
C ILE A 263 -3.42 -0.44 -9.48
N GLN A 264 -2.90 -0.46 -10.70
CA GLN A 264 -2.51 0.73 -11.45
C GLN A 264 -3.48 0.97 -12.60
N HIS A 265 -3.90 2.22 -12.77
CA HIS A 265 -4.77 2.64 -13.85
C HIS A 265 -3.95 3.35 -14.92
N THR A 266 -3.86 2.79 -16.12
CA THR A 266 -3.15 3.42 -17.23
C THR A 266 -4.02 3.54 -18.46
N GLN A 267 -4.04 4.75 -19.04
CA GLN A 267 -4.69 5.00 -20.32
C GLN A 267 -3.63 4.93 -21.42
N MET A 268 -3.85 4.05 -22.40
CA MET A 268 -3.07 4.07 -23.61
C MET A 268 -3.43 5.34 -24.39
N PRO A 269 -2.49 6.22 -24.78
CA PRO A 269 -2.85 7.45 -25.51
C PRO A 269 -3.22 7.20 -26.98
N TYR A 270 -3.17 5.94 -27.43
CA TYR A 270 -3.37 5.50 -28.81
C TYR A 270 -4.44 4.41 -28.90
N GLY A 271 -4.94 4.17 -30.13
CA GLY A 271 -5.76 3.01 -30.44
C GLY A 271 -5.00 1.69 -30.29
N VAL A 272 -5.54 0.77 -29.50
CA VAL A 272 -5.03 -0.61 -29.37
C VAL A 272 -5.78 -1.50 -30.34
N VAL A 273 -5.04 -2.10 -31.27
CA VAL A 273 -5.56 -3.04 -32.26
C VAL A 273 -5.33 -4.46 -31.77
N SER A 274 -6.41 -5.24 -31.65
CA SER A 274 -6.32 -6.68 -31.44
C SER A 274 -6.46 -7.39 -32.78
N PHE A 275 -5.64 -8.39 -33.03
CA PHE A 275 -5.65 -9.16 -34.28
C PHE A 275 -5.48 -10.65 -34.00
N GLY A 276 -6.13 -11.47 -34.82
CA GLY A 276 -6.02 -12.92 -34.78
C GLY A 276 -5.05 -13.48 -35.82
N ASN A 277 -5.18 -14.76 -36.12
CA ASN A 277 -4.34 -15.46 -37.11
C ASN A 277 -4.36 -14.77 -38.48
N GLY A 278 -3.20 -14.69 -39.11
CA GLY A 278 -3.03 -14.04 -40.41
C GLY A 278 -3.15 -12.51 -40.39
N GLY A 279 -3.12 -11.88 -39.20
CA GLY A 279 -3.20 -10.42 -39.07
C GLY A 279 -4.60 -9.84 -39.23
N ARG A 280 -5.66 -10.68 -39.19
CA ARG A 280 -7.04 -10.21 -39.27
C ARG A 280 -7.39 -9.43 -38.01
N VAL A 281 -7.61 -8.12 -38.16
CA VAL A 281 -8.07 -7.25 -37.06
C VAL A 281 -9.40 -7.75 -36.51
N THR A 282 -9.48 -7.89 -35.19
CA THR A 282 -10.68 -8.34 -34.47
C THR A 282 -11.33 -7.23 -33.65
N ASP A 283 -10.53 -6.24 -33.21
CA ASP A 283 -10.99 -5.14 -32.37
C ASP A 283 -10.06 -3.94 -32.49
N ILE A 284 -10.60 -2.73 -32.32
CA ILE A 284 -9.83 -1.51 -32.12
C ILE A 284 -10.48 -0.70 -31.01
N LYS A 285 -9.74 -0.47 -29.94
CA LYS A 285 -10.18 0.40 -28.85
C LYS A 285 -9.35 1.66 -28.88
N GLU A 286 -10.00 2.81 -29.04
CA GLU A 286 -9.32 4.11 -28.98
C GLU A 286 -9.12 4.52 -27.52
N LYS A 287 -7.90 4.94 -27.20
CA LYS A 287 -7.48 5.34 -25.85
C LYS A 287 -7.99 4.45 -24.71
N PRO A 288 -7.84 3.11 -24.83
CA PRO A 288 -8.35 2.19 -23.84
C PRO A 288 -7.60 2.37 -22.53
N GLU A 289 -8.31 2.07 -21.47
CA GLU A 289 -7.77 2.10 -20.14
C GLU A 289 -7.63 0.68 -19.60
N PHE A 290 -6.45 0.40 -19.07
CA PHE A 290 -6.10 -0.86 -18.46
C PHE A 290 -5.95 -0.69 -16.96
N SER A 291 -6.43 -1.68 -16.22
CA SER A 291 -6.20 -1.82 -14.79
C SER A 291 -5.33 -3.05 -14.59
N LEU A 292 -4.11 -2.82 -14.11
CA LEU A 292 -3.07 -3.84 -14.01
C LEU A 292 -2.60 -3.93 -12.57
N THR A 293 -2.55 -5.14 -12.02
CA THR A 293 -1.95 -5.39 -10.72
C THR A 293 -0.46 -5.57 -10.88
N ILE A 294 0.32 -4.63 -10.32
CA ILE A 294 1.79 -4.66 -10.37
C ILE A 294 2.37 -5.13 -9.05
N ASN A 295 3.56 -5.72 -9.11
CA ASN A 295 4.35 -6.05 -7.94
C ASN A 295 5.01 -4.77 -7.38
N THR A 296 4.78 -4.45 -6.11
CA THR A 296 5.36 -3.26 -5.47
C THR A 296 6.77 -3.45 -4.97
N GLY A 297 7.32 -4.68 -4.92
CA GLY A 297 8.60 -4.93 -4.26
C GLY A 297 8.52 -4.96 -2.73
N VAL A 298 7.30 -5.03 -2.16
CA VAL A 298 7.04 -5.29 -0.75
C VAL A 298 6.36 -6.65 -0.58
N TYR A 299 6.86 -7.43 0.38
CA TYR A 299 6.45 -8.81 0.57
C TYR A 299 6.39 -9.17 2.05
N LEU A 300 5.53 -10.13 2.41
CA LEU A 300 5.63 -10.89 3.65
C LEU A 300 6.00 -12.33 3.30
N LEU A 301 7.11 -12.81 3.87
CA LEU A 301 7.66 -14.14 3.59
C LEU A 301 7.57 -15.02 4.82
N ASP A 302 7.33 -16.29 4.58
CA ASP A 302 7.68 -17.38 5.48
C ASP A 302 9.18 -17.69 5.39
N GLY A 303 9.83 -17.93 6.53
CA GLY A 303 11.26 -18.19 6.63
C GLY A 303 11.75 -19.36 5.80
N ARG A 304 10.89 -20.37 5.56
CA ARG A 304 11.20 -21.53 4.70
C ARG A 304 11.50 -21.13 3.26
N CYS A 305 11.04 -19.97 2.79
CA CYS A 305 11.36 -19.47 1.46
C CYS A 305 12.87 -19.30 1.24
N VAL A 306 13.65 -19.05 2.30
CA VAL A 306 15.11 -18.86 2.24
C VAL A 306 15.85 -20.15 1.82
N GLU A 307 15.23 -21.33 1.99
CA GLU A 307 15.79 -22.60 1.55
C GLU A 307 15.86 -22.71 0.02
N TYR A 308 14.93 -22.06 -0.68
CA TYR A 308 14.85 -22.03 -2.14
C TYR A 308 15.85 -21.07 -2.80
N ILE A 309 16.55 -20.28 -2.00
CA ILE A 309 17.50 -19.28 -2.48
C ILE A 309 18.89 -19.92 -2.61
N PRO A 310 19.50 -19.93 -3.82
CA PRO A 310 20.82 -20.49 -4.02
C PRO A 310 21.88 -19.64 -3.33
N GLU A 311 22.86 -20.29 -2.70
CA GLU A 311 23.92 -19.59 -1.98
C GLU A 311 24.90 -18.91 -2.94
N GLY A 312 25.27 -17.65 -2.62
CA GLY A 312 26.32 -16.91 -3.30
C GLY A 312 26.05 -16.58 -4.77
N LYS A 313 24.79 -16.62 -5.22
CA LYS A 313 24.41 -16.30 -6.60
C LYS A 313 23.40 -15.15 -6.65
N PRO A 314 23.44 -14.33 -7.72
CA PRO A 314 22.35 -13.41 -8.02
C PRO A 314 21.03 -14.18 -8.15
N PHE A 315 20.05 -13.80 -7.35
CA PHE A 315 18.71 -14.38 -7.35
C PHE A 315 17.71 -13.29 -6.99
N HIS A 316 16.64 -13.15 -7.78
CA HIS A 316 15.64 -12.10 -7.60
C HIS A 316 14.36 -12.63 -6.97
N MET A 317 13.56 -11.74 -6.39
CA MET A 317 12.25 -12.07 -5.83
C MET A 317 11.33 -12.73 -6.87
N THR A 318 11.42 -12.34 -8.14
CA THR A 318 10.68 -12.98 -9.24
C THR A 318 11.12 -14.42 -9.48
N ASP A 319 12.42 -14.71 -9.33
CA ASP A 319 12.97 -16.05 -9.49
C ASP A 319 12.51 -16.93 -8.32
N LEU A 320 12.55 -16.41 -7.08
CA LEU A 320 12.04 -17.09 -5.90
C LEU A 320 10.55 -17.41 -6.03
N ILE A 321 9.74 -16.44 -6.46
CA ILE A 321 8.31 -16.65 -6.71
C ILE A 321 8.11 -17.73 -7.77
N ALA A 322 8.87 -17.70 -8.87
CA ALA A 322 8.77 -18.71 -9.93
C ALA A 322 9.09 -20.12 -9.40
N SER A 323 10.16 -20.29 -8.61
CA SER A 323 10.51 -21.58 -7.99
C SER A 323 9.42 -22.09 -7.04
N LEU A 324 8.84 -21.20 -6.23
CA LEU A 324 7.74 -21.56 -5.33
C LEU A 324 6.47 -21.96 -6.09
N LEU A 325 6.15 -21.27 -7.18
CA LEU A 325 5.00 -21.61 -8.03
C LEU A 325 5.19 -22.95 -8.74
N GLU A 326 6.40 -23.24 -9.25
CA GLU A 326 6.75 -24.54 -9.85
C GLU A 326 6.53 -25.69 -8.86
N GLU A 327 6.92 -25.47 -7.60
CA GLU A 327 6.76 -26.40 -6.47
C GLU A 327 5.37 -26.35 -5.81
N ARG A 328 4.42 -25.63 -6.44
CA ARG A 328 3.04 -25.46 -6.00
C ARG A 328 2.90 -24.97 -4.56
N LYS A 329 3.85 -24.16 -4.09
CA LYS A 329 3.76 -23.50 -2.79
C LYS A 329 2.76 -22.35 -2.86
N PRO A 330 1.98 -22.08 -1.80
CA PRO A 330 0.98 -21.02 -1.82
C PRO A 330 1.65 -19.64 -1.91
N VAL A 331 1.47 -18.95 -3.04
CA VAL A 331 1.88 -17.57 -3.25
C VAL A 331 0.62 -16.75 -3.50
N PHE A 332 0.41 -15.71 -2.68
CA PHE A 332 -0.77 -14.86 -2.74
C PHE A 332 -0.40 -13.42 -2.98
N THR A 333 -1.39 -12.63 -3.40
CA THR A 333 -1.25 -11.18 -3.52
C THR A 333 -2.22 -10.47 -2.59
N TYR A 334 -1.80 -9.31 -2.10
CA TYR A 334 -2.62 -8.39 -1.31
C TYR A 334 -2.61 -7.03 -2.03
N PRO A 335 -3.69 -6.65 -2.74
CA PRO A 335 -3.70 -5.43 -3.51
C PRO A 335 -3.99 -4.20 -2.65
N VAL A 336 -3.20 -3.15 -2.87
CA VAL A 336 -3.44 -1.78 -2.43
C VAL A 336 -3.79 -0.90 -3.62
N ASN A 337 -4.28 0.31 -3.34
CA ASN A 337 -4.63 1.28 -4.36
C ASN A 337 -3.38 1.88 -5.03
N GLU A 338 -3.60 2.64 -6.10
CA GLU A 338 -2.51 3.31 -6.83
C GLU A 338 -1.79 4.33 -5.94
N ASN A 339 -2.56 5.16 -5.23
CA ASN A 339 -2.01 6.23 -4.37
C ASN A 339 -1.29 5.74 -3.12
N ASP A 340 -1.47 4.47 -2.76
CA ASP A 340 -0.78 3.84 -1.64
C ASP A 340 0.60 3.30 -2.04
N TYR A 341 0.95 3.33 -3.33
CA TYR A 341 2.24 2.90 -3.84
C TYR A 341 3.03 4.09 -4.38
N ILE A 342 4.21 4.32 -3.78
CA ILE A 342 5.08 5.43 -4.16
C ILE A 342 6.46 4.88 -4.50
N ASP A 343 6.84 4.96 -5.78
CA ASP A 343 8.16 4.58 -6.28
C ASP A 343 9.08 5.81 -6.39
N ILE A 344 10.01 5.94 -5.44
CA ILE A 344 11.04 7.00 -5.46
C ILE A 344 12.24 6.56 -6.32
N GLY A 345 12.06 5.46 -7.06
CA GLY A 345 12.73 4.97 -8.25
C GLY A 345 13.41 6.01 -9.13
N GLN A 346 12.63 7.02 -9.50
CA GLN A 346 12.94 7.92 -10.60
C GLN A 346 12.64 9.38 -10.27
N TRP A 347 13.20 10.23 -11.12
CA TRP A 347 13.30 11.67 -10.92
C TRP A 347 11.96 12.38 -10.85
N LYS A 348 11.01 11.93 -11.68
CA LYS A 348 9.69 12.55 -11.78
C LYS A 348 8.92 12.33 -10.48
N GLU A 349 8.88 11.08 -10.03
CA GLU A 349 8.18 10.66 -8.83
C GLU A 349 8.79 11.28 -7.58
N TYR A 350 10.13 11.31 -7.46
CA TYR A 350 10.80 11.98 -6.34
C TYR A 350 10.41 13.47 -6.22
N ARG A 351 10.33 14.19 -7.34
CA ARG A 351 9.90 15.59 -7.34
C ARG A 351 8.44 15.74 -6.92
N ASP A 352 7.57 14.87 -7.42
CA ASP A 352 6.15 14.90 -7.07
C ASP A 352 5.94 14.60 -5.58
N VAL A 353 6.74 13.67 -5.02
CA VAL A 353 6.78 13.38 -3.58
C VAL A 353 7.21 14.61 -2.78
N ILE A 354 8.34 15.26 -3.11
CA ILE A 354 8.77 16.49 -2.41
C ILE A 354 7.66 17.54 -2.40
N GLN A 355 7.03 17.78 -3.55
CA GLN A 355 5.96 18.77 -3.66
C GLN A 355 4.72 18.42 -2.83
N SER A 356 4.42 17.14 -2.64
CA SER A 356 3.31 16.70 -1.79
C SER A 356 3.60 16.88 -0.30
N PHE A 357 4.83 16.61 0.13
CA PHE A 357 5.28 16.88 1.50
C PHE A 357 5.30 18.38 1.80
N GLU A 358 5.77 19.22 0.88
CA GLU A 358 5.74 20.68 1.03
C GLU A 358 4.31 21.24 1.14
N ARG A 359 3.34 20.63 0.45
CA ARG A 359 1.92 21.00 0.54
C ARG A 359 1.24 20.52 1.83
N GLY A 360 1.72 19.45 2.45
CA GLY A 360 1.21 18.92 3.73
C GLY A 360 1.73 19.66 4.97
N ILE A 361 2.63 20.64 4.79
CA ILE A 361 3.23 21.46 5.86
C ILE A 361 2.55 22.85 5.95
N GLN A 362 1.52 23.14 5.13
CA GLN A 362 0.75 24.40 5.20
C GLN A 362 -0.59 24.28 5.92
#